data_AF-A0A841HGA8-F1
#
_entry.id   AF-A0A841HGA8-F1
#
_cell.length_a   1.000
_cell.length_b   1.000
_cell.length_c   1.000
_cell.angle_alpha   90.00
_cell.angle_beta   90.00
_cell.angle_gamma   90.00
#
_symmetry.space_group_name_H-M   'P 1'
#
loop_
_entity.id
_entity.type
_entity.pdbx_description
1 polymer ?
#
loop_
_entity_poly.entity_id
_entity_poly.type
_entity_poly.pdbx_seq_one_letter_code
_entity_poly.pdbx_strand_id
1 'polypeptide(L)'
;MNVEADGRSSETASSLRGGYGTTARFLSYLSAIWCGFVLCVLEVLWIGVFIYLVVTFFPLDELPSLAGAPVVMCVGAICNFALGIAFGRFLLRAMPPQPWDRTKIHQLIFVCALLVGIFCLVWWFADVIVTVFLFAEDVFPPAMEDAAVAVSRLFAILWAVGAVGPLILRHRRPGAFLHRPFVLVLRRFSTFADRTLVALILRLAKPGVPVVFLTPTRSRPKDWNPFVVGFAGLKLLHPLRSVPMVLRARDDDWQHVADELILRAKIILVDVSEGSTALRTEAEMIERGGRWSETVCLKHAPFVDVSDQDSFGGLSRGRCIPYWKSWTEALPRLVVSTAIILLVAPLPTMFLFYFWRAGWAPHTVVYIILVLISCSILWSPAVSRDARTELRRMLQGEFAAQPDARS
;
A
#
# COMPACT_ATOMS: atom_id res chain seq x y z
N MET A 1 15.63 -8.76 52.74
CA MET A 1 16.81 -8.49 51.89
C MET A 1 16.35 -7.58 50.76
N ASN A 2 16.52 -6.27 50.94
CA ASN A 2 16.18 -5.26 49.94
C ASN A 2 17.35 -5.17 48.96
N VAL A 3 17.12 -5.58 47.72
CA VAL A 3 18.03 -5.32 46.61
C VAL A 3 17.62 -3.97 46.03
N GLU A 4 18.30 -2.91 46.44
CA GLU A 4 18.27 -1.63 45.74
C GLU A 4 18.82 -1.86 44.34
N ALA A 5 17.90 -1.96 43.37
CA ALA A 5 18.24 -2.06 41.97
C ALA A 5 18.75 -0.69 41.49
N ASP A 6 20.01 -0.69 41.08
CA ASP A 6 20.83 0.42 40.62
C ASP A 6 20.17 1.20 39.46
N GLY A 7 19.51 2.32 39.80
CA GLY A 7 18.76 3.19 38.89
C GLY A 7 19.62 4.00 37.91
N ARG A 8 20.95 3.85 37.93
CA ARG A 8 21.87 4.65 37.09
C ARG A 8 22.19 4.06 35.72
N SER A 9 21.75 2.83 35.41
CA SER A 9 22.01 2.20 34.10
C SER A 9 21.01 2.58 33.00
N SER A 10 19.90 3.24 33.32
CA SER A 10 18.87 3.59 32.32
C SER A 10 19.11 4.92 31.61
N GLU A 11 19.80 5.88 32.24
CA GLU A 11 19.99 7.22 31.67
C GLU A 11 21.03 7.26 30.54
N THR A 12 22.09 6.46 30.62
CA THR A 12 23.14 6.39 29.58
C THR A 12 22.70 5.67 28.30
N ALA A 13 21.68 4.80 28.36
CA ALA A 13 21.09 4.17 27.17
C ALA A 13 20.18 5.14 26.37
N SER A 14 19.76 6.25 26.97
CA SER A 14 18.86 7.23 26.33
C SER A 14 19.60 8.25 25.44
N SER A 15 20.86 8.60 25.76
CA SER A 15 21.59 9.66 25.05
C SER A 15 22.17 9.23 23.70
N LEU A 16 22.59 7.96 23.55
CA LEU A 16 23.06 7.40 22.27
C LEU A 16 21.94 7.17 21.23
N ARG A 17 20.65 7.29 21.64
CA ARG A 17 19.50 7.17 20.72
C ARG A 17 19.16 8.45 19.93
N GLY A 18 19.80 9.58 20.26
CA GLY A 18 19.56 10.86 19.59
C GLY A 18 20.06 10.92 18.15
N GLY A 19 21.31 10.50 17.90
CA GLY A 19 21.96 10.62 16.58
C GLY A 19 21.42 9.65 15.51
N TYR A 20 21.08 8.41 15.90
CA TYR A 20 20.46 7.42 15.01
C TYR A 20 19.05 7.82 14.54
N GLY A 21 18.41 8.77 15.22
CA GLY A 21 17.06 9.22 14.89
C GLY A 21 16.98 10.01 13.59
N THR A 22 17.91 10.92 13.34
CA THR A 22 17.82 11.88 12.22
C THR A 22 18.18 11.24 10.89
N THR A 23 19.25 10.44 10.84
CA THR A 23 19.68 9.71 9.63
C THR A 23 18.65 8.66 9.21
N ALA A 24 18.12 7.88 10.15
CA ALA A 24 17.07 6.90 9.85
C ALA A 24 15.78 7.56 9.35
N ARG A 25 15.39 8.73 9.90
CA ARG A 25 14.26 9.53 9.40
C ARG A 25 14.52 10.03 8.00
N PHE A 26 15.70 10.60 7.74
CA PHE A 26 16.07 11.08 6.41
C PHE A 26 16.05 9.96 5.38
N LEU A 27 16.66 8.80 5.66
CA LEU A 27 16.63 7.63 4.77
C LEU A 27 15.22 7.10 4.55
N SER A 28 14.36 7.14 5.57
CA SER A 28 12.94 6.79 5.44
C SER A 28 12.20 7.75 4.51
N TYR A 29 12.45 9.07 4.61
CA TYR A 29 11.86 10.06 3.72
C TYR A 29 12.41 9.94 2.29
N LEU A 30 13.72 9.74 2.13
CA LEU A 30 14.35 9.55 0.83
C LEU A 30 13.81 8.30 0.14
N SER A 31 13.69 7.19 0.88
CA SER A 31 13.05 5.98 0.38
C SER A 31 11.60 6.23 -0.01
N ALA A 32 10.86 7.01 0.79
CA ALA A 32 9.47 7.33 0.47
C ALA A 32 9.34 8.23 -0.77
N ILE A 33 10.20 9.24 -0.91
CA ILE A 33 10.28 10.11 -2.09
C ILE A 33 10.63 9.29 -3.33
N TRP A 34 11.64 8.42 -3.23
CA TRP A 34 12.01 7.52 -4.32
C TRP A 34 10.86 6.61 -4.75
N CYS A 35 10.14 6.03 -3.78
CA CYS A 35 8.96 5.21 -4.04
C CYS A 35 7.85 6.00 -4.73
N GLY A 36 7.60 7.23 -4.29
CA GLY A 36 6.65 8.13 -4.94
C GLY A 36 7.08 8.49 -6.37
N PHE A 37 8.37 8.80 -6.57
CA PHE A 37 8.94 9.09 -7.89
C PHE A 37 8.79 7.92 -8.86
N VAL A 38 9.08 6.68 -8.43
CA VAL A 38 8.89 5.48 -9.26
C VAL A 38 7.42 5.32 -9.68
N LEU A 39 6.47 5.58 -8.78
CA LEU A 39 5.03 5.54 -9.13
C LEU A 39 4.67 6.63 -10.15
N CYS A 40 5.19 7.84 -10.00
CA CYS A 40 4.97 8.92 -10.98
C CYS A 40 5.58 8.60 -12.35
N VAL A 41 6.77 8.01 -12.41
CA VAL A 41 7.40 7.62 -13.69
C VAL A 41 6.59 6.53 -14.38
N LEU A 42 6.15 5.49 -13.64
CA LEU A 42 5.31 4.43 -14.18
C LEU A 42 3.97 4.98 -14.72
N GLU A 43 3.43 5.98 -14.06
CA GLU A 43 2.22 6.67 -14.50
C GLU A 43 2.43 7.46 -15.79
N VAL A 44 3.47 8.29 -15.87
CA VAL A 44 3.77 9.05 -17.11
C VAL A 44 3.97 8.10 -18.29
N LEU A 45 4.70 7.00 -18.08
CA LEU A 45 4.86 5.96 -19.10
C LEU A 45 3.53 5.32 -19.48
N TRP A 46 2.67 5.02 -18.51
CA TRP A 46 1.35 4.46 -18.74
C TRP A 46 0.46 5.39 -19.57
N ILE A 47 0.41 6.66 -19.19
CA ILE A 47 -0.40 7.66 -19.89
C ILE A 47 0.11 7.87 -21.31
N GLY A 48 1.43 7.97 -21.49
CA GLY A 48 2.04 8.04 -22.81
C GLY A 48 1.68 6.85 -23.70
N VAL A 49 1.79 5.62 -23.16
CA VAL A 49 1.38 4.39 -23.87
C VAL A 49 -0.08 4.45 -24.28
N PHE A 50 -1.00 4.86 -23.39
CA PHE A 50 -2.41 4.91 -23.72
C PHE A 50 -2.75 6.00 -24.74
N ILE A 51 -2.15 7.18 -24.64
CA ILE A 51 -2.31 8.23 -25.64
C ILE A 51 -1.84 7.71 -27.00
N TYR A 52 -0.67 7.07 -27.05
CA TYR A 52 -0.15 6.45 -28.26
C TYR A 52 -1.10 5.40 -28.83
N LEU A 53 -1.63 4.50 -28.00
CA LEU A 53 -2.60 3.49 -28.44
C LEU A 53 -3.88 4.15 -28.96
N VAL A 54 -4.45 5.11 -28.23
CA VAL A 54 -5.66 5.83 -28.65
C VAL A 54 -5.42 6.51 -30.00
N VAL A 55 -4.34 7.26 -30.16
CA VAL A 55 -3.99 7.96 -31.40
C VAL A 55 -3.70 6.98 -32.55
N THR A 56 -3.14 5.80 -32.29
CA THR A 56 -2.88 4.80 -33.33
C THR A 56 -4.16 4.08 -33.77
N PHE A 57 -5.11 3.87 -32.86
CA PHE A 57 -6.37 3.16 -33.16
C PHE A 57 -7.52 4.08 -33.61
N PHE A 58 -7.47 5.38 -33.33
CA PHE A 58 -8.53 6.35 -33.72
C PHE A 58 -8.68 6.63 -35.23
N PRO A 59 -7.61 6.69 -36.07
CA PRO A 59 -7.72 7.08 -37.48
C PRO A 59 -8.21 5.99 -38.43
N LEU A 60 -8.46 4.77 -37.94
CA LEU A 60 -8.84 3.67 -38.81
C LEU A 60 -10.35 3.70 -39.03
N ASP A 61 -10.81 4.10 -40.21
CA ASP A 61 -12.22 4.08 -40.64
C ASP A 61 -12.87 2.66 -40.66
N GLU A 62 -12.16 1.65 -40.17
CA GLU A 62 -12.62 0.27 -40.13
C GLU A 62 -13.47 -0.01 -38.87
N LEU A 63 -14.58 -0.72 -39.03
CA LEU A 63 -15.51 -1.17 -37.97
C LEU A 63 -14.87 -1.67 -36.64
N PRO A 64 -13.70 -2.34 -36.63
CA PRO A 64 -13.02 -2.75 -35.38
C PRO A 64 -12.51 -1.59 -34.52
N SER A 65 -12.22 -0.42 -35.09
CA SER A 65 -11.69 0.75 -34.37
C SER A 65 -12.73 1.41 -33.46
N LEU A 66 -14.01 1.36 -33.86
CA LEU A 66 -15.14 1.95 -33.16
C LEU A 66 -15.39 1.31 -31.77
N ALA A 67 -15.06 0.02 -31.63
CA ALA A 67 -15.11 -0.68 -30.34
C ALA A 67 -13.77 -0.62 -29.57
N GLY A 68 -12.64 -0.54 -30.28
CA GLY A 68 -11.31 -0.55 -29.68
C GLY A 68 -11.01 0.70 -28.84
N ALA A 69 -11.24 1.89 -29.39
CA ALA A 69 -10.91 3.14 -28.70
C ALA A 69 -11.66 3.33 -27.36
N PRO A 70 -12.99 3.09 -27.26
CA PRO A 70 -13.70 3.16 -25.98
C PRO A 70 -13.17 2.16 -24.94
N VAL A 71 -12.84 0.94 -25.35
CA VAL A 71 -12.29 -0.08 -24.44
C VAL A 71 -10.93 0.36 -23.90
N VAL A 72 -10.03 0.83 -24.78
CA VAL A 72 -8.72 1.36 -24.39
C VAL A 72 -8.89 2.55 -23.43
N MET A 73 -9.81 3.47 -23.72
CA MET A 73 -10.13 4.61 -22.85
C MET A 73 -10.62 4.17 -21.47
N CYS A 74 -11.58 3.24 -21.41
CA CYS A 74 -12.13 2.74 -20.15
C CYS A 74 -11.09 1.99 -19.32
N VAL A 75 -10.30 1.10 -19.94
CA VAL A 75 -9.24 0.36 -19.26
C VAL A 75 -8.16 1.33 -18.76
N GLY A 76 -7.73 2.26 -19.61
CA GLY A 76 -6.75 3.30 -19.26
C GLY A 76 -7.21 4.14 -18.07
N ALA A 77 -8.46 4.60 -18.09
CA ALA A 77 -9.09 5.36 -17.02
C ALA A 77 -9.15 4.59 -15.69
N ILE A 78 -9.58 3.31 -15.73
CA ILE A 78 -9.66 2.45 -14.53
C ILE A 78 -8.26 2.22 -13.95
N CYS A 79 -7.29 1.89 -14.80
CA CYS A 79 -5.91 1.69 -14.40
C CYS A 79 -5.31 2.98 -13.81
N ASN A 80 -5.53 4.13 -14.44
CA ASN A 80 -4.98 5.39 -13.96
C ASN A 80 -5.58 5.81 -12.61
N PHE A 81 -6.90 5.63 -12.45
CA PHE A 81 -7.56 5.82 -11.16
C PHE A 81 -7.01 4.87 -10.08
N ALA A 82 -6.78 3.60 -10.41
CA ALA A 82 -6.20 2.62 -9.50
C ALA A 82 -4.75 2.96 -9.10
N LEU A 83 -3.93 3.44 -10.05
CA LEU A 83 -2.58 3.96 -9.79
C LEU A 83 -2.63 5.16 -8.84
N GLY A 84 -3.53 6.11 -9.10
CA GLY A 84 -3.78 7.25 -8.21
C GLY A 84 -4.12 6.79 -6.80
N ILE A 85 -5.03 5.81 -6.63
CA ILE A 85 -5.37 5.27 -5.31
C ILE A 85 -4.20 4.57 -4.64
N ALA A 86 -3.40 3.81 -5.38
CA ALA A 86 -2.19 3.20 -4.84
C ALA A 86 -1.20 4.27 -4.32
N PHE A 87 -1.03 5.36 -5.06
CA PHE A 87 -0.23 6.50 -4.63
C PHE A 87 -0.85 7.21 -3.42
N GLY A 88 -2.16 7.45 -3.40
CA GLY A 88 -2.86 8.02 -2.25
C GLY A 88 -2.74 7.19 -0.97
N ARG A 89 -2.79 5.85 -1.10
CA ARG A 89 -2.53 4.92 0.01
C ARG A 89 -1.09 4.98 0.49
N PHE A 90 -0.15 5.11 -0.42
CA PHE A 90 1.26 5.32 -0.10
C PHE A 90 1.47 6.62 0.68
N LEU A 91 0.84 7.71 0.24
CA LEU A 91 0.86 9.01 0.93
C LEU A 91 0.20 8.96 2.30
N LEU A 92 -0.91 8.22 2.46
CA LEU A 92 -1.54 7.98 3.76
C LEU A 92 -0.60 7.28 4.74
N ARG A 93 0.32 6.45 4.24
CA ARG A 93 1.36 5.85 5.09
C ARG A 93 2.48 6.83 5.38
N ALA A 94 2.87 7.66 4.42
CA ALA A 94 3.86 8.73 4.59
C ALA A 94 3.39 9.77 5.61
N MET A 95 2.10 10.08 5.60
CA MET A 95 1.43 11.07 6.43
C MET A 95 0.21 10.42 7.09
N PRO A 96 0.44 9.57 8.09
CA PRO A 96 -0.63 8.88 8.79
C PRO A 96 -1.48 9.88 9.58
N PRO A 97 -2.82 9.79 9.51
CA PRO A 97 -3.69 10.58 10.36
C PRO A 97 -3.43 10.27 11.83
N GLN A 98 -3.45 11.31 12.66
CA GLN A 98 -3.46 11.16 14.11
C GLN A 98 -4.88 10.76 14.54
N PRO A 99 -5.03 9.77 15.43
CA PRO A 99 -6.34 9.24 15.76
C PRO A 99 -7.22 10.30 16.43
N TRP A 100 -6.71 11.00 17.45
CA TRP A 100 -7.51 11.87 18.33
C TRP A 100 -7.13 13.34 18.34
N ASP A 101 -6.07 13.70 17.63
CA ASP A 101 -5.69 15.11 17.53
C ASP A 101 -6.59 15.80 16.48
N ARG A 102 -6.92 17.08 16.71
CA ARG A 102 -7.61 17.87 15.68
C ARG A 102 -6.67 17.93 14.50
N THR A 103 -7.06 17.26 13.40
CA THR A 103 -6.25 17.24 12.19
C THR A 103 -5.88 18.67 11.85
N LYS A 104 -4.58 18.94 11.75
CA LYS A 104 -4.08 20.22 11.27
C LYS A 104 -4.49 20.33 9.80
N ILE A 105 -5.73 20.76 9.55
CA ILE A 105 -6.33 20.91 8.23
C ILE A 105 -5.37 21.66 7.31
N HIS A 106 -4.63 22.64 7.84
CA HIS A 106 -3.59 23.36 7.12
C HIS A 106 -2.46 22.47 6.58
N GLN A 107 -2.00 21.46 7.32
CA GLN A 107 -0.99 20.51 6.84
C GLN A 107 -1.55 19.63 5.74
N LEU A 108 -2.81 19.17 5.87
CA LEU A 108 -3.47 18.40 4.81
C LEU A 108 -3.64 19.24 3.55
N ILE A 109 -4.14 20.49 3.69
CA ILE A 109 -4.32 21.42 2.56
C ILE A 109 -2.97 21.69 1.89
N PHE A 110 -1.93 21.98 2.67
CA PHE A 110 -0.58 22.23 2.15
C PHE A 110 -0.04 21.02 1.38
N VAL A 111 -0.18 19.82 1.94
CA VAL A 111 0.23 18.57 1.29
C VAL A 111 -0.58 18.32 0.02
N CYS A 112 -1.89 18.47 0.06
CA CYS A 112 -2.75 18.31 -1.12
C CYS A 112 -2.39 19.33 -2.19
N ALA A 113 -2.17 20.60 -1.82
CA ALA A 113 -1.75 21.65 -2.75
C ALA A 113 -0.36 21.37 -3.33
N LEU A 114 0.59 20.91 -2.53
CA LEU A 114 1.92 20.53 -2.98
C LEU A 114 1.87 19.34 -3.95
N LEU A 115 1.07 18.31 -3.63
CA LEU A 115 0.90 17.14 -4.50
C LEU A 115 0.22 17.50 -5.81
N VAL A 116 -0.83 18.33 -5.75
CA VAL A 116 -1.48 18.87 -6.95
C VAL A 116 -0.49 19.71 -7.75
N GLY A 117 0.33 20.54 -7.11
CA GLY A 117 1.35 21.33 -7.78
C GLY A 117 2.45 20.49 -8.45
N ILE A 118 3.01 19.50 -7.74
CA ILE A 118 3.98 18.55 -8.30
C ILE A 118 3.35 17.78 -9.46
N PHE A 119 2.12 17.32 -9.29
CA PHE A 119 1.40 16.61 -10.32
C PHE A 119 1.16 17.50 -11.54
N CYS A 120 0.66 18.73 -11.38
CA CYS A 120 0.50 19.69 -12.46
C CYS A 120 1.83 19.97 -13.18
N LEU A 121 2.95 20.01 -12.46
CA LEU A 121 4.27 20.21 -13.05
C LEU A 121 4.76 18.98 -13.85
N VAL A 122 4.65 17.78 -13.27
CA VAL A 122 4.99 16.52 -13.96
C VAL A 122 4.08 16.33 -15.17
N TRP A 123 2.80 16.65 -15.01
CA TRP A 123 1.79 16.59 -16.04
C TRP A 123 2.08 17.56 -17.17
N TRP A 124 2.33 18.84 -16.85
CA TRP A 124 2.70 19.85 -17.83
C TRP A 124 3.96 19.42 -18.58
N PHE A 125 4.96 18.86 -17.90
CA PHE A 125 6.16 18.34 -18.55
C PHE A 125 5.84 17.15 -19.48
N ALA A 126 4.98 16.23 -19.06
CA ALA A 126 4.53 15.11 -19.89
C ALA A 126 3.73 15.58 -21.11
N ASP A 127 2.83 16.56 -20.93
CA ASP A 127 2.04 17.18 -21.99
C ASP A 127 2.93 17.91 -23.00
N VAL A 128 3.93 18.66 -22.53
CA VAL A 128 4.95 19.30 -23.38
C VAL A 128 5.74 18.25 -24.16
N ILE A 129 6.18 17.15 -23.54
CA ILE A 129 6.86 16.06 -24.24
C ILE A 129 5.93 15.47 -25.29
N VAL A 130 4.74 15.04 -24.90
CA VAL A 130 3.78 14.41 -25.81
C VAL A 130 3.46 15.35 -26.97
N THR A 131 3.24 16.63 -26.71
CA THR A 131 2.97 17.65 -27.74
C THR A 131 4.16 17.85 -28.67
N VAL A 132 5.34 18.15 -28.12
CA VAL A 132 6.56 18.37 -28.92
C VAL A 132 6.87 17.15 -29.77
N PHE A 133 6.72 15.94 -29.22
CA PHE A 133 7.12 14.73 -29.92
C PHE A 133 6.06 14.17 -30.88
N LEU A 134 4.76 14.27 -30.57
CA LEU A 134 3.71 13.84 -31.50
C LEU A 134 3.57 14.82 -32.67
N PHE A 135 3.82 16.11 -32.46
CA PHE A 135 3.55 17.15 -33.46
C PHE A 135 4.79 17.71 -34.16
N ALA A 136 6.01 17.30 -33.77
CA ALA A 136 7.22 17.67 -34.52
C ALA A 136 7.29 17.09 -35.95
N GLU A 137 6.46 16.11 -36.29
CA GLU A 137 6.51 15.44 -37.60
C GLU A 137 5.29 15.71 -38.52
N ASP A 138 4.38 16.62 -38.16
CA ASP A 138 3.12 16.88 -38.93
C ASP A 138 2.29 15.60 -39.21
N VAL A 139 2.50 14.54 -38.43
CA VAL A 139 1.94 13.19 -38.68
C VAL A 139 0.44 13.12 -38.38
N PHE A 140 -0.08 13.98 -37.50
CA PHE A 140 -1.46 13.89 -37.00
C PHE A 140 -2.32 15.10 -37.39
N PRO A 141 -3.58 14.87 -37.78
CA PRO A 141 -4.53 15.96 -38.05
C PRO A 141 -4.89 16.71 -36.75
N PRO A 142 -5.18 18.02 -36.82
CA PRO A 142 -5.44 18.86 -35.64
C PRO A 142 -6.62 18.38 -34.78
N ALA A 143 -7.61 17.70 -35.35
CA ALA A 143 -8.71 17.11 -34.57
C ALA A 143 -8.24 16.02 -33.59
N MET A 144 -7.13 15.33 -33.87
CA MET A 144 -6.54 14.35 -32.96
C MET A 144 -5.76 14.98 -31.82
N GLU A 145 -5.25 16.21 -32.02
CA GLU A 145 -4.59 16.98 -30.96
C GLU A 145 -5.57 17.29 -29.83
N ASP A 146 -6.73 17.87 -30.17
CA ASP A 146 -7.77 18.18 -29.19
C ASP A 146 -8.24 16.94 -28.43
N ALA A 147 -8.40 15.81 -29.14
CA ALA A 147 -8.77 14.55 -28.53
C ALA A 147 -7.68 14.03 -27.58
N ALA A 148 -6.42 14.00 -28.01
CA ALA A 148 -5.30 13.54 -27.19
C ALA A 148 -5.17 14.39 -25.91
N VAL A 149 -5.24 15.72 -26.03
CA VAL A 149 -5.22 16.65 -24.90
C VAL A 149 -6.40 16.40 -23.95
N ALA A 150 -7.61 16.17 -24.47
CA ALA A 150 -8.78 15.87 -23.65
C ALA A 150 -8.65 14.54 -22.89
N VAL A 151 -8.18 13.47 -23.55
CA VAL A 151 -7.91 12.16 -22.93
C VAL A 151 -6.87 12.29 -21.83
N SER A 152 -5.78 12.98 -22.14
CA SER A 152 -4.70 13.29 -21.23
C SER A 152 -5.29 13.96 -19.97
N ARG A 153 -6.01 15.08 -20.12
CA ARG A 153 -6.62 15.82 -19.00
C ARG A 153 -7.59 14.95 -18.18
N LEU A 154 -8.39 14.12 -18.82
CA LEU A 154 -9.30 13.20 -18.13
C LEU A 154 -8.53 12.23 -17.25
N PHE A 155 -7.47 11.62 -17.77
CA PHE A 155 -6.61 10.73 -17.00
C PHE A 155 -5.98 11.46 -15.81
N ALA A 156 -5.46 12.66 -16.03
CA ALA A 156 -4.89 13.47 -14.96
C ALA A 156 -5.86 13.74 -13.81
N ILE A 157 -7.11 14.11 -14.14
CA ILE A 157 -8.17 14.32 -13.15
C ILE A 157 -8.47 13.03 -12.39
N LEU A 158 -8.64 11.91 -13.10
CA LEU A 158 -8.92 10.62 -12.47
C LEU A 158 -7.80 10.21 -11.52
N TRP A 159 -6.54 10.36 -11.92
CA TRP A 159 -5.41 10.08 -11.04
C TRP A 159 -5.43 10.99 -9.81
N ALA A 160 -5.60 12.30 -9.99
CA ALA A 160 -5.59 13.27 -8.89
C ALA A 160 -6.71 12.96 -7.87
N VAL A 161 -7.91 12.61 -8.36
CA VAL A 161 -9.02 12.15 -7.51
C VAL A 161 -8.64 10.85 -6.78
N GLY A 162 -8.00 9.91 -7.47
CA GLY A 162 -7.49 8.67 -6.88
C GLY A 162 -6.43 8.89 -5.81
N ALA A 163 -5.50 9.82 -6.01
CA ALA A 163 -4.39 10.13 -5.10
C ALA A 163 -4.85 10.93 -3.87
N VAL A 164 -5.65 11.98 -4.10
CA VAL A 164 -6.08 12.91 -3.06
C VAL A 164 -7.30 12.38 -2.31
N GLY A 165 -8.18 11.61 -2.97
CA GLY A 165 -9.41 11.07 -2.39
C GLY A 165 -9.18 10.28 -1.09
N PRO A 166 -8.29 9.27 -1.05
CA PRO A 166 -7.93 8.55 0.16
C PRO A 166 -7.43 9.47 1.27
N LEU A 167 -6.57 10.45 0.95
CA LEU A 167 -6.05 11.41 1.92
C LEU A 167 -7.16 12.23 2.57
N ILE A 168 -8.01 12.85 1.75
CA ILE A 168 -9.14 13.66 2.22
C ILE A 168 -10.09 12.79 3.06
N LEU A 169 -10.45 11.61 2.56
CA LEU A 169 -11.40 10.71 3.21
C LEU A 169 -10.92 10.29 4.61
N ARG A 170 -9.64 9.97 4.76
CA ARG A 170 -9.08 9.48 6.04
C ARG A 170 -8.72 10.59 7.02
N HIS A 171 -8.27 11.76 6.54
CA HIS A 171 -7.90 12.87 7.43
C HIS A 171 -9.09 13.73 7.88
N ARG A 172 -10.18 13.80 7.10
CA ARG A 172 -11.35 14.60 7.49
C ARG A 172 -12.09 14.04 8.69
N ARG A 173 -12.16 12.71 8.84
CA ARG A 173 -12.92 12.05 9.91
C ARG A 173 -12.23 10.75 10.38
N PRO A 174 -11.03 10.82 10.97
CA PRO A 174 -10.33 9.64 11.46
C PRO A 174 -11.18 8.86 12.48
N GLY A 175 -11.84 9.58 13.41
CA GLY A 175 -12.73 8.97 14.41
C GLY A 175 -13.94 8.25 13.82
N ALA A 176 -14.57 8.79 12.76
CA ALA A 176 -15.73 8.13 12.13
C ALA A 176 -15.40 6.75 11.56
N PHE A 177 -14.14 6.51 11.20
CA PHE A 177 -13.67 5.21 10.76
C PHE A 177 -13.45 4.24 11.93
N LEU A 178 -12.93 4.75 13.05
CA LEU A 178 -12.66 3.99 14.27
C LEU A 178 -13.92 3.71 15.10
N HIS A 179 -15.03 4.41 14.84
CA HIS A 179 -16.33 4.09 15.42
C HIS A 179 -17.05 2.90 14.74
N ARG A 180 -16.55 2.44 13.59
CA ARG A 180 -17.07 1.24 12.93
C ARG A 180 -16.29 0.02 13.42
N PRO A 181 -16.87 -1.19 13.43
CA PRO A 181 -16.12 -2.39 13.76
C PRO A 181 -14.92 -2.51 12.81
N PHE A 182 -13.71 -2.68 13.36
CA PHE A 182 -12.47 -2.71 12.60
C PHE A 182 -11.58 -3.89 12.99
N VAL A 183 -10.68 -4.25 12.07
CA VAL A 183 -9.61 -5.21 12.31
C VAL A 183 -8.37 -4.43 12.72
N LEU A 184 -7.89 -4.65 13.94
CA LEU A 184 -6.65 -4.07 14.44
C LEU A 184 -5.49 -5.00 14.12
N VAL A 185 -4.42 -4.46 13.56
CA VAL A 185 -3.20 -5.18 13.25
C VAL A 185 -2.06 -4.56 14.05
N LEU A 186 -1.54 -5.30 15.04
CA LEU A 186 -0.52 -4.84 15.99
C LEU A 186 0.91 -4.93 15.43
N ARG A 187 1.87 -4.37 16.18
CA ARG A 187 3.08 -3.68 15.67
C ARG A 187 4.05 -4.55 14.89
N ARG A 188 4.10 -5.87 15.09
CA ARG A 188 5.00 -6.72 14.30
C ARG A 188 4.64 -6.75 12.81
N PHE A 189 3.36 -6.54 12.47
CA PHE A 189 2.92 -6.28 11.09
C PHE A 189 3.13 -4.83 10.64
N SER A 190 3.29 -3.90 11.58
CA SER A 190 3.39 -2.46 11.30
C SER A 190 4.76 -2.05 10.77
N THR A 191 5.79 -2.90 10.94
CA THR A 191 7.05 -2.78 10.19
C THR A 191 6.86 -3.21 8.73
N PHE A 192 5.71 -3.76 8.32
CA PHE A 192 5.52 -4.35 6.98
C PHE A 192 6.66 -5.32 6.60
N ALA A 193 7.42 -5.83 7.59
CA ALA A 193 8.55 -6.71 7.37
C ALA A 193 8.04 -8.04 6.79
N ASP A 194 6.89 -8.51 7.29
CA ASP A 194 6.14 -9.59 6.66
C ASP A 194 5.16 -9.06 5.60
N ARG A 195 5.74 -8.62 4.49
CA ARG A 195 5.00 -8.12 3.31
C ARG A 195 3.93 -9.11 2.84
N THR A 196 4.20 -10.41 2.97
CA THR A 196 3.28 -11.46 2.53
C THR A 196 2.02 -11.50 3.40
N LEU A 197 2.15 -11.47 4.73
CA LEU A 197 1.00 -11.48 5.62
C LEU A 197 0.19 -10.19 5.56
N VAL A 198 0.85 -9.03 5.53
CA VAL A 198 0.13 -7.75 5.41
C VAL A 198 -0.67 -7.73 4.11
N ALA A 199 -0.05 -8.15 3.00
CA ALA A 199 -0.76 -8.22 1.74
C ALA A 199 -1.90 -9.24 1.75
N LEU A 200 -1.74 -10.37 2.46
CA LEU A 200 -2.79 -11.36 2.64
C LEU A 200 -3.97 -10.78 3.43
N ILE A 201 -3.73 -10.18 4.60
CA ILE A 201 -4.76 -9.59 5.46
C ILE A 201 -5.58 -8.55 4.68
N LEU A 202 -4.91 -7.63 3.98
CA LEU A 202 -5.56 -6.59 3.18
C LEU A 202 -6.39 -7.18 2.03
N ARG A 203 -5.93 -8.27 1.39
CA ARG A 203 -6.68 -8.96 0.33
C ARG A 203 -7.89 -9.72 0.87
N LEU A 204 -7.80 -10.28 2.06
CA LEU A 204 -8.85 -11.10 2.67
C LEU A 204 -9.96 -10.30 3.36
N ALA A 205 -9.61 -9.14 3.94
CA ALA A 205 -10.58 -8.24 4.57
C ALA A 205 -11.70 -7.85 3.60
N LYS A 206 -12.96 -7.87 4.03
CA LYS A 206 -14.14 -7.52 3.18
C LYS A 206 -14.09 -6.03 2.77
N PRO A 207 -14.54 -5.64 1.56
CA PRO A 207 -14.55 -4.21 1.18
C PRO A 207 -15.38 -3.41 2.19
N GLY A 208 -14.87 -2.26 2.62
CA GLY A 208 -15.56 -1.42 3.61
C GLY A 208 -15.34 -1.81 5.06
N VAL A 209 -14.73 -2.97 5.34
CA VAL A 209 -14.22 -3.30 6.68
C VAL A 209 -12.89 -2.56 6.90
N PRO A 210 -12.84 -1.67 7.88
CA PRO A 210 -11.61 -1.01 8.29
C PRO A 210 -10.50 -1.99 8.70
N VAL A 211 -9.31 -1.86 8.11
CA VAL A 211 -8.09 -2.49 8.64
C VAL A 211 -7.18 -1.38 9.17
N VAL A 212 -6.88 -1.43 10.45
CA VAL A 212 -6.14 -0.41 11.19
C VAL A 212 -4.76 -0.96 11.56
N PHE A 213 -3.71 -0.27 11.15
CA PHE A 213 -2.34 -0.56 11.51
C PHE A 213 -1.85 0.49 12.49
N LEU A 214 -1.37 0.08 13.66
CA LEU A 214 -0.68 0.98 14.57
C LEU A 214 0.82 0.92 14.28
N THR A 215 1.34 1.93 13.58
CA THR A 215 2.76 2.02 13.21
C THR A 215 3.58 2.77 14.26
N PRO A 216 4.83 2.34 14.51
CA PRO A 216 5.73 3.08 15.38
C PRO A 216 6.04 4.45 14.81
N THR A 217 6.47 5.38 15.68
CA THR A 217 7.01 6.68 15.27
C THR A 217 8.20 6.58 14.32
N ARG A 218 8.91 5.44 14.28
CA ARG A 218 10.07 5.22 13.41
C ARG A 218 9.85 3.98 12.55
N SER A 219 9.64 4.19 11.25
CA SER A 219 9.63 3.15 10.22
C SER A 219 11.04 2.91 9.69
N ARG A 220 11.40 1.65 9.41
CA ARG A 220 12.68 1.33 8.76
C ARG A 220 12.56 1.57 7.24
N PRO A 221 13.65 1.89 6.52
CA PRO A 221 13.62 2.03 5.07
C PRO A 221 13.05 0.80 4.34
N LYS A 222 13.35 -0.42 4.82
CA LYS A 222 12.84 -1.68 4.25
C LYS A 222 11.32 -1.83 4.30
N ASP A 223 10.68 -1.07 5.18
CA ASP A 223 9.24 -1.12 5.40
C ASP A 223 8.49 -0.40 4.27
N TRP A 224 9.18 0.50 3.53
CA TRP A 224 8.65 1.24 2.38
C TRP A 224 8.79 0.41 1.10
N ASN A 225 7.77 -0.39 0.81
CA ASN A 225 7.58 -0.96 -0.51
C ASN A 225 6.33 -0.32 -1.13
N PRO A 226 6.47 0.48 -2.22
CA PRO A 226 5.37 1.25 -2.79
C PRO A 226 4.26 0.33 -3.27
N PHE A 227 4.62 -0.85 -3.74
CA PHE A 227 3.67 -1.79 -4.30
C PHE A 227 2.87 -2.52 -3.23
N VAL A 228 3.52 -2.91 -2.13
CA VAL A 228 2.81 -3.49 -0.98
C VAL A 228 1.91 -2.45 -0.34
N VAL A 229 2.37 -1.20 -0.16
CA VAL A 229 1.55 -0.17 0.49
C VAL A 229 0.40 0.30 -0.41
N GLY A 230 0.70 0.53 -1.68
CA GLY A 230 -0.25 1.06 -2.66
C GLY A 230 -1.24 0.02 -3.16
N PHE A 231 -0.77 -1.16 -3.59
CA PHE A 231 -1.64 -2.13 -4.27
C PHE A 231 -2.13 -3.27 -3.39
N ALA A 232 -1.52 -3.55 -2.24
CA ALA A 232 -1.94 -4.73 -1.47
C ALA A 232 -3.40 -4.63 -1.01
N GLY A 233 -4.24 -5.58 -1.42
CA GLY A 233 -5.66 -5.56 -1.09
C GLY A 233 -6.47 -4.43 -1.75
N LEU A 234 -5.91 -3.75 -2.76
CA LEU A 234 -6.69 -2.81 -3.57
C LEU A 234 -7.82 -3.57 -4.28
N LYS A 235 -9.05 -3.09 -4.12
CA LYS A 235 -10.23 -3.70 -4.74
C LYS A 235 -10.77 -2.78 -5.81
N LEU A 236 -10.61 -3.15 -7.08
CA LEU A 236 -10.97 -2.29 -8.21
C LEU A 236 -12.44 -1.83 -8.19
N LEU A 237 -13.36 -2.67 -7.70
CA LEU A 237 -14.77 -2.31 -7.57
C LEU A 237 -15.06 -1.31 -6.43
N HIS A 238 -14.23 -1.30 -5.38
CA HIS A 238 -14.43 -0.47 -4.19
C HIS A 238 -13.10 0.11 -3.67
N PRO A 239 -12.36 0.87 -4.49
CA PRO A 239 -10.95 1.08 -4.22
C PRO A 239 -10.76 2.02 -3.03
N LEU A 240 -11.59 3.05 -2.89
CA LEU A 240 -11.61 3.94 -1.71
C LEU A 240 -12.06 3.24 -0.41
N ARG A 241 -12.92 2.21 -0.50
CA ARG A 241 -13.36 1.44 0.68
C ARG A 241 -12.32 0.39 1.12
N SER A 242 -11.36 0.07 0.26
CA SER A 242 -10.28 -0.90 0.53
C SER A 242 -9.01 -0.26 1.12
N VAL A 243 -9.01 1.06 1.31
CA VAL A 243 -7.87 1.80 1.85
C VAL A 243 -7.67 1.46 3.33
N PRO A 244 -6.51 0.91 3.76
CA PRO A 244 -6.24 0.71 5.17
C PRO A 244 -6.01 2.02 5.90
N MET A 245 -6.21 2.03 7.21
CA MET A 245 -5.89 3.15 8.08
C MET A 245 -4.56 2.87 8.76
N VAL A 246 -3.55 3.69 8.45
CA VAL A 246 -2.27 3.64 9.15
C VAL A 246 -2.30 4.74 10.19
N LEU A 247 -2.28 4.37 11.46
CA LEU A 247 -2.21 5.30 12.57
C LEU A 247 -0.77 5.39 13.07
N ARG A 248 -0.40 6.58 13.52
CA ARG A 248 0.87 6.84 14.19
C ARG A 248 0.58 7.57 15.48
N ALA A 249 0.98 6.95 16.59
CA ALA A 249 1.00 7.58 17.90
C ALA A 249 2.42 8.01 18.24
N ARG A 250 2.57 9.05 19.05
CA ARG A 250 3.86 9.44 19.62
C ARG A 250 4.29 8.43 20.68
N ASP A 251 5.58 8.39 21.02
CA ASP A 251 6.11 7.36 21.93
C ASP A 251 5.52 7.48 23.36
N ASP A 252 5.17 8.70 23.80
CA ASP A 252 4.47 9.03 25.05
C ASP A 252 3.00 8.61 25.04
N ASP A 253 2.30 8.80 23.92
CA ASP A 253 0.86 8.47 23.80
C ASP A 253 0.59 7.05 23.28
N TRP A 254 1.64 6.32 22.87
CA TRP A 254 1.49 5.07 22.12
C TRP A 254 0.69 4.02 22.87
N GLN A 255 0.97 3.85 24.17
CA GLN A 255 0.31 2.85 24.99
C GLN A 255 -1.18 3.17 25.17
N HIS A 256 -1.52 4.42 25.43
CA HIS A 256 -2.91 4.85 25.58
C HIS A 256 -3.71 4.65 24.29
N VAL A 257 -3.14 5.02 23.13
CA VAL A 257 -3.76 4.80 21.82
C VAL A 257 -3.90 3.30 21.53
N ALA A 258 -2.89 2.48 21.86
CA ALA A 258 -2.96 1.03 21.67
C ALA A 258 -4.07 0.41 22.52
N ASP A 259 -4.16 0.75 23.80
CA ASP A 259 -5.21 0.28 24.71
C ASP A 259 -6.61 0.64 24.18
N GLU A 260 -6.83 1.89 23.73
CA GLU A 260 -8.12 2.30 23.16
C GLU A 260 -8.46 1.56 21.86
N LEU A 261 -7.47 1.33 21.00
CA LEU A 261 -7.68 0.56 19.77
C LEU A 261 -8.00 -0.90 20.08
N ILE A 262 -7.31 -1.52 21.05
CA ILE A 262 -7.55 -2.90 21.50
C ILE A 262 -8.97 -3.05 22.05
N LEU A 263 -9.41 -2.10 22.88
CA LEU A 263 -10.76 -2.10 23.46
C LEU A 263 -11.87 -2.02 22.40
N ARG A 264 -11.63 -1.29 21.30
CA ARG A 264 -12.65 -1.06 20.24
C ARG A 264 -12.56 -2.02 19.07
N ALA A 265 -11.45 -2.72 18.90
CA ALA A 265 -11.24 -3.63 17.78
C ALA A 265 -12.24 -4.79 17.83
N LYS A 266 -12.82 -5.13 16.67
CA LYS A 266 -13.67 -6.32 16.54
C LYS A 266 -12.82 -7.59 16.42
N ILE A 267 -11.71 -7.50 15.72
CA ILE A 267 -10.72 -8.57 15.61
C ILE A 267 -9.35 -7.95 15.82
N ILE A 268 -8.52 -8.58 16.65
CA ILE A 268 -7.13 -8.18 16.89
C ILE A 268 -6.23 -9.22 16.24
N LEU A 269 -5.36 -8.81 15.33
CA LEU A 269 -4.38 -9.67 14.68
C LEU A 269 -2.99 -9.42 15.27
N VAL A 270 -2.36 -10.48 15.78
CA VAL A 270 -1.03 -10.43 16.40
C VAL A 270 -0.13 -11.48 15.76
N ASP A 271 1.10 -11.11 15.40
CA ASP A 271 2.11 -12.04 14.88
C ASP A 271 3.02 -12.53 16.02
N VAL A 272 2.85 -13.79 16.42
CA VAL A 272 3.60 -14.41 17.53
C VAL A 272 4.81 -15.24 17.05
N SER A 273 5.16 -15.14 15.77
CA SER A 273 6.21 -15.98 15.14
C SER A 273 7.64 -15.76 15.64
N GLU A 274 7.98 -14.58 16.15
CA GLU A 274 9.25 -14.29 16.82
C GLU A 274 8.94 -13.62 18.16
N GLY A 275 9.52 -14.16 19.23
CA GLY A 275 9.45 -13.55 20.56
C GLY A 275 10.11 -12.18 20.54
N SER A 276 9.40 -11.15 20.99
CA SER A 276 9.97 -9.81 21.20
C SER A 276 9.41 -9.20 22.48
N THR A 277 10.17 -8.29 23.09
CA THR A 277 9.70 -7.53 24.27
C THR A 277 8.46 -6.70 23.94
N ALA A 278 8.37 -6.19 22.71
CA ALA A 278 7.18 -5.48 22.23
C ALA A 278 5.94 -6.39 22.18
N LEU A 279 6.10 -7.65 21.76
CA LEU A 279 5.01 -8.63 21.74
C LEU A 279 4.48 -8.90 23.15
N ARG A 280 5.38 -8.97 24.14
CA ARG A 280 4.98 -9.13 25.55
C ARG A 280 4.13 -7.95 26.03
N THR A 281 4.54 -6.72 25.74
CA THR A 281 3.75 -5.53 26.07
C THR A 281 2.40 -5.54 25.37
N GLU A 282 2.34 -5.94 24.10
CA GLU A 282 1.08 -6.09 23.36
C GLU A 282 0.16 -7.15 23.96
N ALA A 283 0.70 -8.30 24.36
CA ALA A 283 -0.05 -9.34 25.04
C ALA A 283 -0.57 -8.88 26.41
N GLU A 284 0.22 -8.14 27.19
CA GLU A 284 -0.20 -7.55 28.47
C GLU A 284 -1.32 -6.52 28.28
N MET A 285 -1.29 -5.72 27.21
CA MET A 285 -2.38 -4.78 26.88
C MET A 285 -3.67 -5.50 26.48
N ILE A 286 -3.57 -6.59 25.71
CA ILE A 286 -4.72 -7.43 25.34
C ILE A 286 -5.33 -8.12 26.57
N GLU A 287 -4.49 -8.66 27.46
CA GLU A 287 -4.93 -9.27 28.72
C GLU A 287 -5.63 -8.25 29.60
N ARG A 288 -5.03 -7.05 29.77
CA ARG A 288 -5.64 -5.96 30.55
C ARG A 288 -7.00 -5.53 30.00
N GLY A 289 -7.15 -5.52 28.68
CA GLY A 289 -8.43 -5.23 28.02
C GLY A 289 -9.42 -6.40 28.06
N GLY A 290 -9.00 -7.60 28.48
CA GLY A 290 -9.82 -8.81 28.43
C GLY A 290 -10.22 -9.24 27.01
N ARG A 291 -9.42 -8.90 25.99
CA ARG A 291 -9.78 -9.05 24.55
C ARG A 291 -9.15 -10.26 23.86
N TRP A 292 -8.77 -11.30 24.61
CA TRP A 292 -8.15 -12.49 24.03
C TRP A 292 -9.11 -13.29 23.14
N SER A 293 -10.40 -13.32 23.48
CA SER A 293 -11.45 -13.98 22.68
C SER A 293 -11.55 -13.45 21.25
N GLU A 294 -11.28 -12.15 21.07
CA GLU A 294 -11.28 -11.46 19.78
C GLU A 294 -9.89 -11.41 19.12
N THR A 295 -8.88 -11.99 19.78
CA THR A 295 -7.51 -12.01 19.29
C THR A 295 -7.22 -13.27 18.48
N VAL A 296 -6.69 -13.06 17.28
CA VAL A 296 -6.17 -14.10 16.39
C VAL A 296 -4.65 -13.99 16.33
N CYS A 297 -3.99 -15.03 16.85
CA CYS A 297 -2.54 -15.15 16.89
C CYS A 297 -2.06 -15.87 15.63
N LEU A 298 -1.31 -15.18 14.78
CA LEU A 298 -0.64 -15.77 13.63
C LEU A 298 0.72 -16.31 14.08
N LYS A 299 0.89 -17.63 14.04
CA LYS A 299 2.11 -18.32 14.46
C LYS A 299 2.78 -18.94 13.24
N HIS A 300 4.00 -18.52 12.91
CA HIS A 300 4.79 -19.22 11.92
C HIS A 300 5.06 -20.61 12.48
N ALA A 301 4.64 -21.66 11.77
CA ALA A 301 4.96 -23.02 12.15
C ALA A 301 6.42 -23.29 11.74
N PRO A 302 7.40 -23.30 12.66
CA PRO A 302 8.67 -23.94 12.33
C PRO A 302 8.40 -25.42 12.10
N PHE A 303 9.19 -26.04 11.25
CA PHE A 303 9.09 -27.46 10.88
C PHE A 303 9.40 -28.44 12.03
N VAL A 304 9.46 -27.98 13.29
CA VAL A 304 9.87 -28.80 14.44
C VAL A 304 9.10 -28.38 15.70
N ASP A 305 8.45 -29.37 16.32
CA ASP A 305 7.87 -29.31 17.66
C ASP A 305 8.96 -28.97 18.69
N VAL A 306 9.00 -27.71 19.15
CA VAL A 306 9.72 -27.38 20.37
C VAL A 306 8.70 -27.08 21.44
N SER A 307 8.60 -28.05 22.35
CA SER A 307 7.77 -28.21 23.54
C SER A 307 7.82 -27.08 24.59
N ASP A 308 8.18 -25.84 24.23
CA ASP A 308 8.50 -24.78 25.20
C ASP A 308 7.62 -23.51 25.06
N GLN A 309 6.44 -23.65 24.46
CA GLN A 309 5.53 -22.52 24.20
C GLN A 309 4.55 -22.17 25.34
N ASP A 310 4.72 -22.71 26.54
CA ASP A 310 3.92 -22.34 27.71
C ASP A 310 4.31 -21.00 28.35
N SER A 311 5.26 -20.26 27.77
CA SER A 311 5.83 -19.05 28.38
C SER A 311 4.95 -17.78 28.27
N PHE A 312 3.82 -17.82 27.58
CA PHE A 312 2.84 -16.73 27.57
C PHE A 312 1.46 -17.25 27.99
N GLY A 313 1.19 -17.26 29.29
CA GLY A 313 -0.04 -17.82 29.88
C GLY A 313 -1.37 -17.25 29.35
N GLY A 314 -1.36 -16.12 28.64
CA GLY A 314 -2.53 -15.55 27.95
C GLY A 314 -2.75 -16.03 26.50
N LEU A 315 -1.70 -16.52 25.81
CA LEU A 315 -1.80 -16.94 24.39
C LEU A 315 -2.72 -18.14 24.19
N SER A 316 -2.90 -18.98 25.21
CA SER A 316 -3.80 -20.14 25.19
C SER A 316 -5.28 -19.75 25.02
N ARG A 317 -5.65 -18.50 25.36
CA ARG A 317 -7.02 -17.99 25.23
C ARG A 317 -7.31 -17.40 23.85
N GLY A 318 -6.27 -17.00 23.11
CA GLY A 318 -6.40 -16.48 21.75
C GLY A 318 -6.54 -17.60 20.72
N ARG A 319 -7.20 -17.31 19.58
CA ARG A 319 -7.27 -18.28 18.48
C ARG A 319 -5.96 -18.29 17.71
N CYS A 320 -5.22 -19.38 17.78
CA CYS A 320 -3.97 -19.53 17.04
C CYS A 320 -4.21 -20.09 15.63
N ILE A 321 -3.68 -19.40 14.61
CA ILE A 321 -3.62 -19.89 13.23
C ILE A 321 -2.16 -20.15 12.88
N PRO A 322 -1.74 -21.43 12.77
CA PRO A 322 -0.42 -21.75 12.28
C PRO A 322 -0.33 -21.42 10.79
N TYR A 323 0.75 -20.79 10.37
CA TYR A 323 1.02 -20.51 8.96
C TYR A 323 2.46 -20.87 8.60
N TRP A 324 2.70 -21.22 7.34
CA TRP A 324 4.03 -21.37 6.80
C TRP A 324 4.12 -20.66 5.46
N LYS A 325 5.36 -20.35 5.05
CA LYS A 325 5.66 -19.69 3.78
C LYS A 325 6.15 -20.74 2.79
N SER A 326 5.45 -20.89 1.67
CA SER A 326 5.81 -21.83 0.61
C SER A 326 6.07 -21.12 -0.71
N TRP A 327 7.19 -21.48 -1.35
CA TRP A 327 7.50 -21.07 -2.72
C TRP A 327 6.71 -21.88 -3.77
N THR A 328 6.40 -23.14 -3.48
CA THR A 328 5.63 -23.98 -4.40
C THR A 328 4.20 -23.47 -4.55
N GLU A 329 3.60 -23.00 -3.46
CA GLU A 329 2.28 -22.35 -3.51
C GLU A 329 2.31 -20.97 -4.20
N ALA A 330 3.46 -20.30 -4.21
CA ALA A 330 3.64 -19.04 -4.93
C ALA A 330 3.81 -19.25 -6.44
N LEU A 331 4.23 -20.44 -6.89
CA LEU A 331 4.61 -20.71 -8.27
C LEU A 331 3.52 -20.35 -9.30
N PRO A 332 2.24 -20.75 -9.15
CA PRO A 332 1.22 -20.41 -10.14
C PRO A 332 1.02 -18.89 -10.26
N ARG A 333 1.07 -18.18 -9.13
CA ARG A 333 0.99 -16.71 -9.10
C ARG A 333 2.18 -16.08 -9.78
N LEU A 334 3.39 -16.59 -9.52
CA LEU A 334 4.62 -16.12 -10.15
C LEU A 334 4.57 -16.32 -11.67
N VAL A 335 4.18 -17.51 -12.15
CA VAL A 335 4.07 -17.80 -13.59
C VAL A 335 3.08 -16.84 -14.27
N VAL A 336 1.86 -16.70 -13.73
CA VAL A 336 0.85 -15.80 -14.30
C VAL A 336 1.32 -14.35 -14.28
N SER A 337 1.91 -13.90 -13.17
CA SER A 337 2.31 -12.51 -13.03
C SER A 337 3.54 -12.17 -13.87
N THR A 338 4.48 -13.11 -14.02
CA THR A 338 5.61 -12.99 -14.97
C THR A 338 5.11 -12.94 -16.40
N ALA A 339 4.16 -13.79 -16.80
CA ALA A 339 3.56 -13.74 -18.13
C ALA A 339 2.89 -12.39 -18.42
N ILE A 340 2.15 -11.84 -17.44
CA ILE A 340 1.56 -10.50 -17.55
C ILE A 340 2.65 -9.42 -17.70
N ILE A 341 3.74 -9.48 -16.92
CA ILE A 341 4.83 -8.51 -17.04
C ILE A 341 5.48 -8.60 -18.42
N LEU A 342 5.79 -9.81 -18.91
CA LEU A 342 6.39 -9.99 -20.22
C LEU A 342 5.48 -9.51 -21.36
N LEU A 343 4.16 -9.55 -21.17
CA LEU A 343 3.19 -9.03 -22.13
C LEU A 343 3.06 -7.49 -22.06
N VAL A 344 3.13 -6.90 -20.88
CA VAL A 344 2.87 -5.45 -20.67
C VAL A 344 4.14 -4.60 -20.72
N ALA A 345 5.28 -5.10 -20.27
CA ALA A 345 6.57 -4.40 -20.26
C ALA A 345 7.06 -3.94 -21.65
N PRO A 346 6.74 -4.64 -22.77
CA PRO A 346 7.02 -4.13 -24.10
C PRO A 346 6.32 -2.81 -24.41
N LEU A 347 5.13 -2.54 -23.86
CA LEU A 347 4.35 -1.35 -24.22
C LEU A 347 5.09 -0.04 -23.89
N PRO A 348 5.57 0.19 -22.64
CA PRO A 348 6.42 1.35 -22.35
C PRO A 348 7.69 1.41 -23.21
N THR A 349 8.28 0.27 -23.56
CA THR A 349 9.51 0.24 -24.34
C THR A 349 9.29 0.53 -25.81
N MET A 350 8.16 0.11 -26.39
CA MET A 350 7.72 0.47 -27.75
C MET A 350 7.41 1.96 -27.81
N PHE A 351 6.73 2.50 -26.80
CA PHE A 351 6.53 3.94 -26.65
C PHE A 351 7.88 4.66 -26.66
N LEU A 352 8.81 4.29 -25.77
CA LEU A 352 10.14 4.90 -25.75
C LEU A 352 10.94 4.70 -27.05
N PHE A 353 10.82 3.55 -27.71
CA PHE A 353 11.48 3.24 -28.99
C PHE A 353 11.01 4.17 -30.10
N TYR A 354 9.70 4.36 -30.19
CA TYR A 354 9.10 5.29 -31.14
C TYR A 354 9.61 6.72 -30.90
N PHE A 355 9.70 7.14 -29.63
CA PHE A 355 10.03 8.53 -29.29
C PHE A 355 11.52 8.88 -29.27
N TRP A 356 12.38 8.01 -28.74
CA TRP A 356 13.78 8.39 -28.52
C TRP A 356 14.61 8.25 -29.81
N ARG A 357 14.21 7.42 -30.78
CA ARG A 357 15.07 7.01 -31.93
C ARG A 357 16.49 6.62 -31.51
N ALA A 358 16.72 6.32 -30.23
CA ALA A 358 17.99 5.79 -29.79
C ALA A 358 18.13 4.38 -30.33
N GLY A 359 19.38 3.92 -30.43
CA GLY A 359 19.63 2.52 -30.68
C GLY A 359 18.88 1.63 -29.67
N TRP A 360 18.73 0.35 -30.02
CA TRP A 360 18.11 -0.71 -29.21
C TRP A 360 18.62 -0.83 -27.74
N ALA A 361 19.81 -0.32 -27.42
CA ALA A 361 20.44 -0.45 -26.11
C ALA A 361 19.65 0.19 -24.94
N PRO A 362 19.34 1.51 -24.93
CA PRO A 362 18.54 2.12 -23.85
C PRO A 362 17.15 1.49 -23.68
N HIS A 363 16.51 1.05 -24.75
CA HIS A 363 15.21 0.37 -24.68
C HIS A 363 15.32 -0.95 -23.94
N THR A 364 16.36 -1.73 -24.25
CA THR A 364 16.66 -2.99 -23.57
C THR A 364 16.94 -2.75 -22.09
N VAL A 365 17.66 -1.69 -21.74
CA VAL A 365 17.92 -1.31 -20.34
C VAL A 365 16.63 -0.96 -19.60
N VAL A 366 15.76 -0.13 -20.16
CA VAL A 366 14.48 0.22 -19.54
C VAL A 366 13.58 -1.00 -19.38
N TYR A 367 13.51 -1.86 -20.40
CA TYR A 367 12.79 -3.13 -20.34
C TYR A 367 13.27 -3.99 -19.16
N ILE A 368 14.58 -4.21 -19.06
CA ILE A 368 15.19 -4.99 -17.98
C ILE A 368 14.88 -4.36 -16.62
N ILE A 369 15.00 -3.04 -16.47
CA ILE A 369 14.68 -2.34 -15.22
C ILE A 369 13.20 -2.56 -14.83
N LEU A 370 12.26 -2.39 -15.76
CA LEU A 370 10.83 -2.58 -15.51
C LEU A 370 10.53 -4.04 -15.10
N VAL A 371 11.14 -5.01 -15.79
CA VAL A 371 11.01 -6.43 -15.46
C VAL A 371 11.59 -6.72 -14.08
N LEU A 372 12.79 -6.22 -13.75
CA LEU A 372 13.42 -6.43 -12.45
C LEU A 372 12.62 -5.82 -11.30
N ILE A 373 12.15 -4.58 -11.45
CA ILE A 373 11.28 -3.92 -10.48
C ILE A 373 10.02 -4.75 -10.29
N SER A 374 9.39 -5.18 -11.37
CA SER A 374 8.13 -5.93 -11.32
C SER A 374 8.32 -7.33 -10.69
N CYS A 375 9.39 -8.04 -11.05
CA CYS A 375 9.77 -9.31 -10.45
C CYS A 375 10.02 -9.17 -8.94
N SER A 376 10.67 -8.09 -8.49
CA SER A 376 10.94 -7.86 -7.06
C SER A 376 9.67 -7.79 -6.19
N ILE A 377 8.54 -7.38 -6.79
CA ILE A 377 7.24 -7.28 -6.12
C ILE A 377 6.59 -8.66 -6.01
N LEU A 378 6.71 -9.44 -7.09
CA LEU A 378 6.05 -10.73 -7.21
C LEU A 378 6.77 -11.84 -6.46
N TRP A 379 8.10 -11.71 -6.35
CA TRP A 379 9.01 -12.67 -5.71
C TRP A 379 8.86 -12.68 -4.18
N SER A 380 7.70 -13.13 -3.73
CA SER A 380 7.40 -13.39 -2.33
C SER A 380 6.85 -14.80 -2.19
N PRO A 381 7.22 -15.54 -1.12
CA PRO A 381 6.57 -16.81 -0.84
C PRO A 381 5.08 -16.58 -0.54
N ALA A 382 4.25 -17.59 -0.80
CA ALA A 382 2.84 -17.56 -0.46
C ALA A 382 2.63 -18.12 0.95
N VAL A 383 1.55 -17.69 1.59
CA VAL A 383 1.11 -18.24 2.88
C VAL A 383 0.22 -19.45 2.60
N SER A 384 0.38 -20.49 3.42
CA SER A 384 -0.36 -21.74 3.32
C SER A 384 -1.85 -21.57 3.05
N ARG A 385 -2.38 -22.43 2.17
CA ARG A 385 -3.81 -22.40 1.80
C ARG A 385 -4.74 -22.53 2.99
N ASP A 386 -4.36 -23.31 3.99
CA ASP A 386 -5.14 -23.55 5.21
C ASP A 386 -5.21 -22.29 6.07
N ALA A 387 -4.06 -21.68 6.37
CA ALA A 387 -4.00 -20.41 7.10
C ALA A 387 -4.77 -19.30 6.37
N ARG A 388 -4.66 -19.23 5.05
CA ARG A 388 -5.42 -18.29 4.22
C ARG A 388 -6.94 -18.52 4.32
N THR A 389 -7.38 -19.78 4.31
CA THR A 389 -8.81 -20.14 4.35
C THR A 389 -9.38 -19.83 5.73
N GLU A 390 -8.65 -20.17 6.79
CA GLU A 390 -9.06 -19.91 8.16
C GLU A 390 -9.08 -18.40 8.46
N LEU A 391 -8.02 -17.68 8.08
CA LEU A 391 -7.99 -16.23 8.22
C LEU A 391 -9.11 -15.55 7.42
N ARG A 392 -9.47 -16.08 6.24
CA ARG A 392 -10.60 -15.57 5.46
C ARG A 392 -11.92 -15.79 6.20
N ARG A 393 -12.16 -17.00 6.73
CA ARG A 393 -13.38 -17.30 7.50
C ARG A 393 -13.52 -16.37 8.69
N MET A 394 -12.44 -16.11 9.43
CA MET A 394 -12.44 -15.17 10.55
C MET A 394 -12.75 -13.75 10.12
N LEU A 395 -12.02 -13.22 9.13
CA LEU A 395 -12.16 -11.84 8.68
C LEU A 395 -13.50 -11.56 7.96
N GLN A 396 -14.17 -12.58 7.41
CA GLN A 396 -15.42 -12.41 6.69
C GLN A 396 -16.64 -12.85 7.50
N GLY A 397 -16.53 -13.95 8.25
CA GLY A 397 -17.63 -14.53 9.05
C GLY A 397 -18.09 -13.58 10.15
N GLU A 398 -17.15 -13.04 10.92
CA GLU A 398 -17.45 -12.11 12.02
C GLU A 398 -18.16 -10.84 11.51
N PHE A 399 -17.82 -10.37 10.31
CA PHE A 399 -18.42 -9.18 9.71
C PHE A 399 -19.68 -9.44 8.89
N ALA A 400 -20.02 -10.70 8.58
CA ALA A 400 -21.25 -11.07 7.89
C ALA A 400 -22.46 -11.14 8.84
N ALA A 401 -22.23 -11.45 10.12
CA ALA A 401 -23.29 -11.56 11.12
C ALA A 401 -23.92 -10.22 11.55
N GLN A 402 -23.37 -9.09 11.07
CA GLN A 402 -23.85 -7.77 11.42
C GLN A 402 -24.66 -7.23 10.24
N PRO A 403 -26.00 -7.12 10.34
CA PRO A 403 -26.80 -6.50 9.29
C PRO A 403 -26.27 -5.09 9.06
N ASP A 404 -26.13 -4.68 7.79
CA ASP A 404 -25.67 -3.36 7.40
C ASP A 404 -26.61 -2.31 8.01
N ALA A 405 -26.31 -1.85 9.22
CA ALA A 405 -27.19 -0.97 10.00
C ALA A 405 -27.30 0.45 9.42
N ARG A 406 -26.74 0.67 8.21
CA ARG A 406 -26.74 1.93 7.47
C ARG A 406 -26.58 1.64 5.97
N SER A 407 -27.69 1.34 5.30
CA SER A 407 -27.94 1.90 3.96
C SER A 407 -28.35 3.36 4.13
#